data_AF-A0A553ACE1-F1
#
_entry.id   AF-A0A553ACE1-F1
#
_cell.length_a   1.000
_cell.length_b   1.000
_cell.length_c   1.000
_cell.angle_alpha   90.00
_cell.angle_beta   90.00
_cell.angle_gamma   90.00
#
_symmetry.space_group_name_H-M   'P 1'
#
loop_
_entity.id
_entity.type
_entity.pdbx_description
1 polymer ?
#
loop_
_entity_poly.entity_id
_entity_poly.type
_entity_poly.pdbx_seq_one_letter_code
_entity_poly.pdbx_strand_id
1 'polypeptide(L)'
;MNKIYKLLLILIITVFAVSCVKDDSPNIVPPKDYKVQYTEDLATIDRYLDEYYMEVTPDFDVTFTKIPVGGTQQSIRLQTTYPLQSKIVKNEDHDVDYKVYYISFQEGVGESTTAVDSVYVAYKGKSIYHQSDEILPATNPKTYVDNIYDKQFDYAQNPVWFPLESVVQGWSEIIPMFKTGTYSITEGPDPVTFTGFGAGVMFLPSGLGYYNRLDIPGIPAYSPLVFNFKLQKQRARDHDRDGVLSKYEVAAPTAEVPNPKQIDYDTDGDGIANFYDLDDDGDLYYTRDEVRKPTTHLGSKAYYPYNPIADNPATTQDESEPKGIPSKDIINTTTQEPDGTTPTRLRRHLDPTAKPPYTVY
;
A
#
# COMPACT_ATOMS: atom_id res chain seq x y z
N MET A 1 -15.10 -50.37 49.37
CA MET A 1 -14.79 -48.92 49.15
C MET A 1 -13.32 -48.66 48.84
N ASN A 2 -12.33 -49.16 49.60
CA ASN A 2 -10.90 -48.82 49.42
C ASN A 2 -10.22 -49.31 48.12
N LYS A 3 -10.78 -50.29 47.39
CA LYS A 3 -10.22 -50.76 46.10
C LYS A 3 -10.68 -49.91 44.90
N ILE A 4 -11.88 -49.35 44.97
CA ILE A 4 -12.44 -48.48 43.93
C ILE A 4 -11.72 -47.13 43.94
N TYR A 5 -11.44 -46.57 45.12
CA TYR A 5 -10.66 -45.34 45.24
C TYR A 5 -9.21 -45.49 44.72
N LYS A 6 -8.60 -46.68 44.85
CA LYS A 6 -7.27 -46.96 44.28
C LYS A 6 -7.29 -47.05 42.75
N LEU A 7 -8.32 -47.66 42.17
CA LEU A 7 -8.52 -47.72 40.71
C LEU A 7 -8.84 -46.35 40.11
N LEU A 8 -9.62 -45.53 40.83
CA LEU A 8 -9.97 -44.17 40.39
C LEU A 8 -8.77 -43.21 40.49
N LEU A 9 -7.90 -43.39 41.50
CA LEU A 9 -6.65 -42.64 41.64
C LEU A 9 -5.63 -43.00 40.53
N ILE A 10 -5.53 -44.28 40.17
CA ILE A 10 -4.65 -44.74 39.08
C ILE A 10 -5.16 -44.22 37.73
N LEU A 11 -6.47 -44.24 37.49
CA LEU A 11 -7.08 -43.67 36.28
C LEU A 11 -6.79 -42.16 36.14
N ILE A 12 -6.94 -41.40 37.24
CA ILE A 12 -6.63 -39.96 37.27
C ILE A 12 -5.14 -39.71 37.00
N ILE A 13 -4.23 -40.46 37.63
CA ILE A 13 -2.79 -40.32 37.39
C ILE A 13 -2.41 -40.70 35.95
N THR A 14 -3.07 -41.69 35.33
CA THR A 14 -2.85 -42.03 33.91
C THR A 14 -3.40 -40.98 32.95
N VAL A 15 -4.49 -40.29 33.27
CA VAL A 15 -5.02 -39.18 32.47
C VAL A 15 -4.12 -37.94 32.55
N PHE A 16 -3.47 -37.71 33.70
CA PHE A 16 -2.45 -36.64 33.84
C PHE A 16 -1.12 -36.97 33.16
N ALA A 17 -0.73 -38.25 33.05
CA ALA A 17 0.50 -38.66 32.37
C ALA A 17 0.40 -38.64 30.82
N VAL A 18 -0.80 -38.59 30.25
CA VAL A 18 -1.03 -38.44 28.79
C VAL A 18 -1.23 -36.97 28.39
N SER A 19 -1.33 -36.04 29.35
CA SER A 19 -1.23 -34.60 29.08
C SER A 19 0.25 -34.18 29.03
N CYS A 20 1.01 -34.84 28.16
CA CYS A 20 2.22 -34.25 27.62
C CYS A 20 1.73 -33.12 26.71
N VAL A 21 1.77 -31.89 27.23
CA VAL A 21 1.62 -30.67 26.44
C VAL A 21 2.60 -30.83 25.28
N LYS A 22 2.09 -30.89 24.04
CA LYS A 22 2.95 -30.64 22.89
C LYS A 22 3.50 -29.24 23.15
N ASP A 23 4.83 -29.12 23.24
CA ASP A 23 5.50 -27.84 23.22
C ASP A 23 5.07 -27.11 21.94
N ASP A 24 3.99 -26.34 22.01
CA ASP A 24 3.62 -25.31 21.05
C ASP A 24 4.58 -24.13 21.27
N SER A 25 5.88 -24.40 21.19
CA SER A 25 6.86 -23.34 20.98
C SER A 25 6.48 -22.69 19.66
N PRO A 26 6.27 -21.37 19.60
CA PRO A 26 6.02 -20.72 18.32
C PRO A 26 7.18 -21.08 17.42
N ASN A 27 6.88 -21.65 16.25
CA ASN A 27 7.89 -21.93 15.23
C ASN A 27 8.39 -20.56 14.75
N ILE A 28 9.43 -20.05 15.41
CA ILE A 28 10.05 -18.78 15.06
C ILE A 28 11.10 -19.08 14.00
N VAL A 29 10.91 -18.55 12.79
CA VAL A 29 11.96 -18.57 11.78
C VAL A 29 12.92 -17.42 12.10
N PRO A 30 14.18 -17.71 12.46
CA PRO A 30 15.13 -16.67 12.82
C PRO A 30 15.28 -15.70 11.66
N PRO A 31 15.26 -14.37 11.90
CA PRO A 31 15.44 -13.39 10.85
C PRO A 31 16.80 -13.59 10.17
N LYS A 32 16.78 -13.61 8.84
CA LYS A 32 17.99 -13.56 8.02
C LYS A 32 18.46 -12.11 7.90
N ASP A 33 19.65 -11.92 7.36
CA ASP A 33 20.07 -10.58 6.92
C ASP A 33 19.26 -10.16 5.68
N TYR A 34 18.78 -8.91 5.66
CA TYR A 34 17.93 -8.41 4.57
C TYR A 34 18.67 -8.34 3.23
N LYS A 35 19.95 -7.99 3.19
CA LYS A 35 20.73 -7.93 1.92
C LYS A 35 20.97 -9.33 1.36
N VAL A 36 21.29 -10.28 2.23
CA VAL A 36 21.45 -11.70 1.85
C VAL A 36 20.13 -12.24 1.32
N GLN A 37 19.03 -12.05 2.05
CA GLN A 37 17.73 -12.54 1.61
C GLN A 37 17.24 -11.84 0.34
N TYR A 38 17.47 -10.53 0.20
CA TYR A 38 17.13 -9.81 -1.02
C TYR A 38 17.85 -10.38 -2.26
N THR A 39 19.10 -10.79 -2.11
CA THR A 39 19.87 -11.42 -3.20
C THR A 39 19.22 -12.75 -3.63
N GLU A 40 18.77 -13.56 -2.66
CA GLU A 40 18.02 -14.80 -2.93
C GLU A 40 16.68 -14.48 -3.60
N ASP A 41 15.90 -13.55 -3.03
CA ASP A 41 14.59 -13.15 -3.54
C ASP A 41 14.65 -12.65 -4.98
N LEU A 42 15.64 -11.80 -5.30
CA LEU A 42 15.81 -11.25 -6.63
C LEU A 42 16.13 -12.36 -7.64
N ALA A 43 16.99 -13.31 -7.27
CA ALA A 43 17.30 -14.46 -8.12
C ALA A 43 16.06 -15.36 -8.33
N THR A 44 15.26 -15.58 -7.29
CA THR A 44 14.00 -16.33 -7.36
C THR A 44 12.98 -15.64 -8.28
N ILE A 45 12.79 -14.33 -8.14
CA ILE A 45 11.91 -13.52 -9.00
C ILE A 45 12.43 -13.55 -10.43
N ASP A 46 13.74 -13.34 -10.64
CA ASP A 46 14.31 -13.30 -11.98
C ASP A 46 14.12 -14.64 -12.70
N ARG A 47 14.33 -15.76 -12.00
CA ARG A 47 14.06 -17.10 -12.52
C ARG A 47 12.57 -17.30 -12.84
N TYR A 48 11.66 -16.81 -11.99
CA TYR A 48 10.23 -16.88 -12.23
C TYR A 48 9.81 -16.12 -13.49
N LEU A 49 10.36 -14.91 -13.68
CA LEU A 49 10.11 -14.10 -14.87
C LEU A 49 10.62 -14.77 -16.17
N ASP A 50 11.64 -15.62 -16.08
CA ASP A 50 12.22 -16.36 -17.21
C ASP A 50 11.53 -17.69 -17.49
N GLU A 51 11.13 -18.44 -16.45
CA GLU A 51 10.55 -19.78 -16.58
C GLU A 51 9.03 -19.79 -16.74
N TYR A 52 8.34 -18.69 -16.47
CA TYR A 52 6.87 -18.60 -16.57
C TYR A 52 6.45 -17.69 -17.71
N TYR A 53 5.30 -17.98 -18.30
CA TYR A 53 4.57 -17.07 -19.17
C TYR A 53 3.25 -16.65 -18.51
N MET A 54 2.65 -15.58 -19.03
CA MET A 54 1.37 -15.07 -18.52
C MET A 54 0.32 -14.99 -19.61
N GLU A 55 -0.93 -15.23 -19.23
CA GLU A 55 -2.12 -15.01 -20.06
C GLU A 55 -3.00 -13.98 -19.35
N VAL A 56 -3.34 -12.90 -20.06
CA VAL A 56 -4.13 -11.78 -19.53
C VAL A 56 -5.50 -11.78 -20.19
N THR A 57 -6.57 -11.86 -19.41
CA THR A 57 -7.94 -11.77 -19.93
C THR A 57 -8.31 -10.32 -20.28
N PRO A 58 -9.38 -10.07 -21.04
CA PRO A 58 -9.88 -8.70 -21.27
C PRO A 58 -10.22 -7.94 -19.99
N ASP A 59 -10.57 -8.65 -18.90
CA ASP A 59 -10.85 -8.08 -17.59
C ASP A 59 -9.58 -7.93 -16.72
N PHE A 60 -8.39 -8.15 -17.30
CA PHE A 60 -7.08 -8.08 -16.64
C PHE A 60 -6.86 -9.10 -15.51
N ASP A 61 -7.54 -10.24 -15.56
CA ASP A 61 -7.15 -11.40 -14.76
C ASP A 61 -5.94 -12.09 -15.38
N VAL A 62 -4.99 -12.48 -14.55
CA VAL A 62 -3.74 -13.09 -15.00
C VAL A 62 -3.62 -14.54 -14.52
N THR A 63 -3.27 -15.42 -15.46
CA THR A 63 -2.80 -16.78 -15.16
C THR A 63 -1.32 -16.86 -15.47
N PHE A 64 -0.53 -17.34 -14.50
CA PHE A 64 0.88 -17.66 -14.70
C PHE A 64 1.05 -19.16 -14.85
N THR A 65 1.81 -19.56 -15.87
CA THR A 65 2.04 -20.98 -16.19
C THR A 65 3.52 -21.19 -16.47
N LYS A 66 4.09 -22.25 -15.87
CA LYS A 66 5.48 -22.63 -16.12
C LYS A 66 5.64 -23.09 -17.58
N ILE A 67 6.66 -22.58 -18.26
CA ILE A 67 6.98 -22.98 -19.64
C ILE A 67 7.49 -24.43 -19.58
N PRO A 68 6.87 -25.37 -20.31
CA PRO A 68 7.35 -26.75 -20.35
C PRO A 68 8.70 -26.83 -21.06
N VAL A 69 9.47 -27.88 -20.80
CA VAL A 69 10.74 -28.13 -21.52
C VAL A 69 10.46 -28.22 -23.02
N GLY A 70 11.15 -27.39 -23.81
CA GLY A 70 10.92 -27.27 -25.26
C GLY A 70 9.69 -26.45 -25.65
N GLY A 71 9.03 -25.79 -24.69
CA GLY A 71 7.95 -24.84 -24.94
C GLY A 71 8.42 -23.61 -25.72
N THR A 72 7.50 -23.01 -26.48
CA THR A 72 7.76 -21.85 -27.35
C THR A 72 7.09 -20.58 -26.86
N GLN A 73 6.44 -20.62 -25.70
CA GLN A 73 5.80 -19.46 -25.08
C GLN A 73 6.84 -18.40 -24.75
N GLN A 74 6.52 -17.14 -24.96
CA GLN A 74 7.36 -16.05 -24.49
C GLN A 74 7.23 -15.92 -22.97
N SER A 75 8.36 -15.87 -22.29
CA SER A 75 8.37 -15.67 -20.84
C SER A 75 7.83 -14.29 -20.46
N ILE A 76 7.47 -14.11 -19.19
CA ILE A 76 7.03 -12.83 -18.64
C ILE A 76 8.08 -11.74 -18.92
N ARG A 77 9.38 -12.08 -18.84
CA ARG A 77 10.48 -11.17 -19.14
C ARG A 77 10.53 -10.74 -20.61
N LEU A 78 10.26 -11.64 -21.54
CA LEU A 78 10.51 -11.43 -22.97
C LEU A 78 9.28 -10.99 -23.76
N GLN A 79 8.07 -11.18 -23.24
CA GLN A 79 6.87 -10.71 -23.93
C GLN A 79 6.87 -9.19 -24.08
N THR A 80 6.34 -8.71 -25.21
CA THR A 80 6.36 -7.28 -25.57
C THR A 80 5.01 -6.59 -25.48
N THR A 81 3.92 -7.33 -25.29
CA THR A 81 2.56 -6.79 -25.23
C THR A 81 2.39 -5.87 -24.01
N TYR A 82 2.95 -6.29 -22.87
CA TYR A 82 2.93 -5.53 -21.62
C TYR A 82 4.34 -5.48 -21.04
N PRO A 83 5.22 -4.60 -21.52
CA PRO A 83 6.64 -4.62 -21.17
C PRO A 83 6.89 -4.64 -19.66
N LEU A 84 7.83 -5.48 -19.23
CA LEU A 84 8.27 -5.53 -17.84
C LEU A 84 8.98 -4.22 -17.47
N GLN A 85 8.54 -3.61 -16.38
CA GLN A 85 9.12 -2.38 -15.82
C GLN A 85 9.72 -2.65 -14.45
N SER A 86 10.52 -1.72 -13.94
CA SER A 86 11.06 -1.80 -12.58
C SER A 86 11.20 -0.45 -11.90
N LYS A 87 11.01 -0.41 -10.59
CA LYS A 87 11.29 0.73 -9.70
C LYS A 87 12.27 0.28 -8.60
N ILE A 88 13.11 1.20 -8.13
CA ILE A 88 13.88 1.00 -6.90
C ILE A 88 13.07 1.56 -5.73
N VAL A 89 12.77 0.70 -4.76
CA VAL A 89 12.12 1.03 -3.49
C VAL A 89 13.20 1.02 -2.41
N LYS A 90 13.43 2.17 -1.80
CA LYS A 90 14.39 2.28 -0.69
C LYS A 90 13.72 1.87 0.61
N ASN A 91 14.40 1.06 1.39
CA ASN A 91 13.99 0.77 2.76
C ASN A 91 15.21 0.90 3.67
N GLU A 92 15.27 2.01 4.38
CA GLU A 92 16.37 2.35 5.28
C GLU A 92 16.38 1.48 6.54
N ASP A 93 15.22 1.03 7.00
CA ASP A 93 15.08 0.14 8.15
C ASP A 93 15.69 -1.24 7.85
N HIS A 94 15.65 -1.66 6.59
CA HIS A 94 16.29 -2.87 6.07
C HIS A 94 17.72 -2.61 5.57
N ASP A 95 18.12 -1.34 5.38
CA ASP A 95 19.34 -0.94 4.66
C ASP A 95 19.44 -1.60 3.26
N VAL A 96 18.32 -1.65 2.52
CA VAL A 96 18.23 -2.28 1.21
C VAL A 96 17.45 -1.42 0.21
N ASP A 97 18.02 -1.28 -0.99
CA ASP A 97 17.36 -0.74 -2.18
C ASP A 97 16.76 -1.89 -3.01
N TYR A 98 15.48 -2.16 -2.79
CA TYR A 98 14.77 -3.25 -3.44
C TYR A 98 14.38 -2.87 -4.86
N LYS A 99 14.87 -3.61 -5.85
CA LYS A 99 14.28 -3.62 -7.20
C LYS A 99 12.95 -4.35 -7.18
N VAL A 100 11.88 -3.64 -7.52
CA VAL A 100 10.53 -4.18 -7.69
C VAL A 100 10.20 -4.19 -9.17
N TYR A 101 9.89 -5.37 -9.71
CA TYR A 101 9.36 -5.48 -11.06
C TYR A 101 7.85 -5.31 -11.06
N TYR A 102 7.31 -4.66 -12.09
CA TYR A 102 5.88 -4.52 -12.28
C TYR A 102 5.53 -4.47 -13.76
N ILE A 103 4.26 -4.73 -14.07
CA ILE A 103 3.70 -4.66 -15.41
C ILE A 103 2.42 -3.84 -15.32
N SER A 104 2.32 -2.80 -16.15
CA SER A 104 1.09 -2.01 -16.32
C SER A 104 0.30 -2.53 -17.51
N PHE A 105 -0.90 -3.04 -17.28
CA PHE A 105 -1.83 -3.41 -18.34
C PHE A 105 -2.67 -2.21 -18.77
N GLN A 106 -3.04 -1.39 -17.78
CA GLN A 106 -3.79 -0.16 -17.95
C GLN A 106 -3.44 0.77 -16.78
N GLU A 107 -3.05 2.01 -17.08
CA GLU A 107 -2.75 3.00 -16.03
C GLU A 107 -4.02 3.38 -15.25
N GLY A 108 -5.14 3.55 -15.94
CA GLY A 108 -6.40 4.04 -15.41
C GLY A 108 -6.71 5.46 -15.87
N VAL A 109 -7.98 5.86 -15.84
CA VAL A 109 -8.44 7.17 -16.37
C VAL A 109 -8.99 8.13 -15.30
N GLY A 110 -9.13 7.64 -14.06
CA GLY A 110 -9.65 8.39 -12.94
C GLY A 110 -8.57 9.10 -12.14
N GLU A 111 -8.77 9.14 -10.83
CA GLU A 111 -7.93 9.87 -9.89
C GLU A 111 -6.61 9.12 -9.62
N SER A 112 -5.55 9.88 -9.37
CA SER A 112 -4.31 9.30 -8.81
C SER A 112 -4.51 9.03 -7.33
N THR A 113 -3.85 7.99 -6.82
CA THR A 113 -3.85 7.63 -5.40
C THR A 113 -2.48 7.95 -4.81
N THR A 114 -2.46 8.31 -3.54
CA THR A 114 -1.23 8.38 -2.74
C THR A 114 -1.14 7.18 -1.82
N ALA A 115 0.02 7.02 -1.22
CA ALA A 115 0.34 5.88 -0.39
C ALA A 115 -0.35 5.92 1.01
N VAL A 116 -0.96 7.07 1.37
CA VAL A 116 -1.78 7.30 2.58
C VAL A 116 -3.29 7.25 2.30
N ASP A 117 -3.69 6.99 1.06
CA ASP A 117 -5.10 6.89 0.70
C ASP A 117 -5.65 5.48 0.94
N SER A 118 -6.97 5.37 1.10
CA SER A 118 -7.64 4.08 1.00
C SER A 118 -7.93 3.74 -0.45
N VAL A 119 -7.75 2.48 -0.85
CA VAL A 119 -8.02 2.00 -2.20
C VAL A 119 -9.05 0.89 -2.21
N TYR A 120 -9.89 0.87 -3.25
CA TYR A 120 -10.89 -0.16 -3.52
C TYR A 120 -10.39 -1.05 -4.65
N VAL A 121 -10.01 -2.27 -4.31
CA VAL A 121 -9.19 -3.12 -5.18
C VAL A 121 -9.71 -4.55 -5.25
N ALA A 122 -9.71 -5.12 -6.46
CA ALA A 122 -9.79 -6.56 -6.65
C ALA A 122 -8.38 -7.08 -6.93
N TYR A 123 -8.01 -8.24 -6.37
CA TYR A 123 -6.65 -8.75 -6.50
C TYR A 123 -6.55 -10.27 -6.33
N LYS A 124 -5.40 -10.82 -6.74
CA LYS A 124 -4.95 -12.18 -6.46
C LYS A 124 -3.49 -12.13 -6.02
N GLY A 125 -3.19 -12.73 -4.86
CA GLY A 125 -1.87 -12.85 -4.29
C GLY A 125 -1.33 -14.28 -4.41
N LYS A 126 -0.11 -14.42 -4.93
CA LYS A 126 0.63 -15.68 -4.99
C LYS A 126 1.99 -15.56 -4.31
N SER A 127 2.41 -16.60 -3.61
CA SER A 127 3.79 -16.74 -3.11
C SER A 127 4.61 -17.50 -4.14
N ILE A 128 5.89 -17.15 -4.29
CA ILE A 128 6.87 -17.92 -5.06
C ILE A 128 7.76 -18.64 -4.05
N TYR A 129 8.01 -19.93 -4.28
CA TYR A 129 8.84 -20.73 -3.39
C TYR A 129 9.64 -21.79 -4.14
N HIS A 130 10.75 -22.18 -3.54
CA HIS A 130 11.60 -23.26 -4.00
C HIS A 130 11.08 -24.60 -3.47
N GLN A 131 11.17 -25.63 -4.29
CA GLN A 131 10.94 -27.01 -3.88
C GLN A 131 11.91 -27.93 -4.62
N SER A 132 12.56 -28.81 -3.85
CA SER A 132 13.42 -29.85 -4.41
C SER A 132 12.58 -31.06 -4.80
N ASP A 133 12.46 -31.31 -6.10
CA ASP A 133 11.70 -32.44 -6.63
C ASP A 133 12.62 -33.58 -7.04
N GLU A 134 12.19 -34.81 -6.78
CA GLU A 134 12.91 -36.02 -7.18
C GLU A 134 12.75 -36.27 -8.69
N ILE A 135 13.86 -36.54 -9.39
CA ILE A 135 13.82 -36.88 -10.83
C ILE A 135 13.24 -38.29 -11.00
N LEU A 136 12.20 -38.45 -11.84
CA LEU A 136 11.60 -39.75 -12.14
C LEU A 136 12.03 -40.31 -13.51
N PRO A 137 12.24 -41.65 -13.63
CA PRO A 137 12.27 -42.62 -12.55
C PRO A 137 13.53 -42.44 -11.68
N ALA A 138 13.34 -42.50 -10.37
CA ALA A 138 14.39 -42.28 -9.38
C ALA A 138 15.64 -43.11 -9.70
N THR A 139 16.77 -42.45 -9.94
CA THR A 139 18.06 -43.14 -9.98
C THR A 139 18.49 -43.48 -8.55
N ASN A 140 19.35 -44.49 -8.38
CA ASN A 140 20.00 -44.76 -7.10
C ASN A 140 21.50 -44.43 -7.26
N PRO A 141 22.03 -43.41 -6.56
CA PRO A 141 21.40 -42.54 -5.55
C PRO A 141 20.37 -41.57 -6.14
N LYS A 142 19.37 -41.19 -5.34
CA LYS A 142 18.31 -40.24 -5.73
C LYS A 142 18.91 -38.89 -6.11
N THR A 143 18.48 -38.37 -7.25
CA THR A 143 18.81 -37.03 -7.74
C THR A 143 17.61 -36.12 -7.62
N TYR A 144 17.84 -34.90 -7.11
CA TYR A 144 16.82 -33.86 -6.94
C TYR A 144 17.13 -32.67 -7.86
N VAL A 145 16.08 -31.98 -8.28
CA VAL A 145 16.16 -30.70 -9.01
C VAL A 145 15.44 -29.65 -8.22
N ASP A 146 16.08 -28.50 -8.04
CA ASP A 146 15.44 -27.32 -7.48
C ASP A 146 14.51 -26.68 -8.51
N ASN A 147 13.23 -26.61 -8.19
CA ASN A 147 12.20 -25.94 -8.99
C ASN A 147 11.64 -24.75 -8.22
N ILE A 148 11.22 -23.73 -8.97
CA ILE A 148 10.29 -22.72 -8.47
C ILE A 148 8.85 -23.12 -8.77
N TYR A 149 7.98 -22.81 -7.81
CA TYR A 149 6.53 -22.91 -7.90
C TYR A 149 5.88 -21.61 -7.43
N ASP A 150 4.63 -21.41 -7.85
CA ASP A 150 3.75 -20.42 -7.25
C ASP A 150 2.61 -21.09 -6.48
N LYS A 151 2.02 -20.36 -5.52
CA LYS A 151 0.79 -20.78 -4.86
C LYS A 151 -0.04 -19.57 -4.49
N GLN A 152 -1.32 -19.58 -4.89
CA GLN A 152 -2.27 -18.55 -4.43
C GLN A 152 -2.49 -18.68 -2.93
N PHE A 153 -2.33 -17.57 -2.21
CA PHE A 153 -2.55 -17.51 -0.76
C PHE A 153 -3.73 -16.59 -0.40
N ASP A 154 -4.05 -15.62 -1.25
CA ASP A 154 -5.13 -14.67 -1.01
C ASP A 154 -5.74 -14.16 -2.33
N TYR A 155 -7.00 -13.76 -2.29
CA TYR A 155 -7.68 -13.10 -3.41
C TYR A 155 -8.95 -12.39 -2.95
N ALA A 156 -9.28 -11.31 -3.66
CA ALA A 156 -10.57 -10.65 -3.59
C ALA A 156 -11.08 -10.43 -5.02
N GLN A 157 -12.00 -11.28 -5.47
CA GLN A 157 -12.64 -11.11 -6.79
C GLN A 157 -13.62 -9.93 -6.77
N ASN A 158 -14.41 -9.83 -5.71
CA ASN A 158 -15.15 -8.62 -5.40
C ASN A 158 -14.19 -7.64 -4.71
N PRO A 159 -14.13 -6.38 -5.17
CA PRO A 159 -13.15 -5.45 -4.64
C PRO A 159 -13.41 -5.13 -3.17
N VAL A 160 -12.33 -4.86 -2.45
CA VAL A 160 -12.33 -4.57 -1.02
C VAL A 160 -11.55 -3.28 -0.75
N TRP A 161 -11.88 -2.61 0.35
CA TRP A 161 -11.17 -1.42 0.78
C TRP A 161 -9.94 -1.80 1.60
N PHE A 162 -8.79 -1.24 1.22
CA PHE A 162 -7.57 -1.26 2.02
C PHE A 162 -7.06 0.15 2.29
N PRO A 163 -6.67 0.48 3.53
CA PRO A 163 -5.72 1.56 3.77
C PRO A 163 -4.35 1.12 3.24
N LEU A 164 -3.75 1.89 2.31
CA LEU A 164 -2.47 1.49 1.70
C LEU A 164 -1.32 1.44 2.69
N GLU A 165 -1.35 2.27 3.72
CA GLU A 165 -0.35 2.30 4.80
C GLU A 165 -0.45 1.10 5.75
N SER A 166 -1.57 0.36 5.70
CA SER A 166 -1.83 -0.81 6.56
C SER A 166 -1.58 -2.16 5.85
N VAL A 167 -1.15 -2.15 4.59
CA VAL A 167 -0.80 -3.36 3.83
C VAL A 167 0.71 -3.44 3.63
N VAL A 168 1.20 -4.53 3.02
CA VAL A 168 2.63 -4.72 2.77
C VAL A 168 3.21 -3.55 1.97
N GLN A 169 4.43 -3.11 2.30
CA GLN A 169 5.05 -1.89 1.74
C GLN A 169 5.07 -1.89 0.20
N GLY A 170 5.23 -3.04 -0.45
CA GLY A 170 5.19 -3.09 -1.92
C GLY A 170 3.90 -2.54 -2.53
N TRP A 171 2.76 -2.63 -1.84
CA TRP A 171 1.50 -2.04 -2.29
C TRP A 171 1.51 -0.52 -2.22
N SER A 172 1.99 0.06 -1.12
CA SER A 172 2.08 1.52 -0.95
C SER A 172 3.07 2.16 -1.93
N GLU A 173 3.98 1.38 -2.50
CA GLU A 173 4.97 1.84 -3.50
C GLU A 173 4.51 1.75 -4.95
N ILE A 174 3.71 0.73 -5.28
CA ILE A 174 3.32 0.43 -6.68
C ILE A 174 1.92 0.93 -7.01
N ILE A 175 0.94 0.79 -6.10
CA ILE A 175 -0.44 1.20 -6.39
C ILE A 175 -0.56 2.70 -6.74
N PRO A 176 0.18 3.63 -6.11
CA PRO A 176 0.22 5.05 -6.51
C PRO A 176 0.69 5.34 -7.95
N MET A 177 1.32 4.37 -8.62
CA MET A 177 1.70 4.50 -10.02
C MET A 177 0.52 4.27 -10.99
N PHE A 178 -0.66 3.94 -10.46
CA PHE A 178 -1.90 3.69 -11.20
C PHE A 178 -2.98 4.69 -10.79
N LYS A 179 -4.01 4.79 -11.63
CA LYS A 179 -5.18 5.63 -11.45
C LYS A 179 -6.44 4.79 -11.31
N THR A 180 -7.45 5.36 -10.66
CA THR A 180 -8.74 4.69 -10.49
C THR A 180 -9.50 4.55 -11.81
N GLY A 181 -10.60 3.81 -11.77
CA GLY A 181 -11.57 3.79 -12.86
C GLY A 181 -12.65 4.85 -12.69
N THR A 182 -13.65 4.75 -13.56
CA THR A 182 -14.92 5.47 -13.48
C THR A 182 -16.06 4.47 -13.37
N TYR A 183 -17.22 4.93 -12.91
CA TYR A 183 -18.44 4.13 -12.84
C TYR A 183 -19.66 5.00 -13.09
N SER A 184 -20.73 4.40 -13.58
CA SER A 184 -22.02 5.07 -13.75
C SER A 184 -22.88 4.88 -12.50
N ILE A 185 -23.52 5.96 -12.05
CA ILE A 185 -24.52 5.94 -10.96
C ILE A 185 -25.97 5.81 -11.48
N THR A 186 -26.18 5.82 -12.79
CA THR A 186 -27.48 5.52 -13.41
C THR A 186 -27.91 4.10 -13.08
N GLU A 187 -29.22 3.81 -12.96
CA GLU A 187 -29.73 2.45 -12.71
C GLU A 187 -29.01 1.42 -13.61
N GLY A 188 -28.20 0.59 -12.97
CA GLY A 188 -27.34 -0.41 -13.60
C GLY A 188 -27.31 -1.67 -12.74
N PRO A 189 -26.56 -2.72 -13.14
CA PRO A 189 -26.45 -3.92 -12.33
C PRO A 189 -25.82 -3.60 -10.97
N ASP A 190 -26.39 -4.17 -9.91
CA ASP A 190 -25.73 -4.28 -8.60
C ASP A 190 -24.92 -5.59 -8.58
N PRO A 191 -23.59 -5.56 -8.33
CA PRO A 191 -22.78 -4.42 -7.93
C PRO A 191 -22.32 -3.52 -9.09
N VAL A 192 -21.98 -2.28 -8.76
CA VAL A 192 -21.47 -1.25 -9.67
C VAL A 192 -20.30 -1.76 -10.53
N THR A 193 -20.43 -1.60 -11.84
CA THR A 193 -19.37 -1.92 -12.81
C THR A 193 -18.43 -0.73 -13.01
N PHE A 194 -17.13 -0.98 -12.84
CA PHE A 194 -16.06 -0.01 -13.12
C PHE A 194 -15.48 -0.20 -14.52
N THR A 195 -15.13 0.90 -15.17
CA THR A 195 -14.42 0.91 -16.46
C THR A 195 -13.21 1.83 -16.41
N GLY A 196 -12.21 1.57 -17.26
CA GLY A 196 -11.00 2.40 -17.32
C GLY A 196 -10.18 2.41 -16.02
N PHE A 197 -10.27 1.36 -15.19
CA PHE A 197 -9.53 1.24 -13.93
C PHE A 197 -8.07 0.85 -14.12
N GLY A 198 -7.18 1.28 -13.24
CA GLY A 198 -5.79 0.84 -13.26
C GLY A 198 -5.67 -0.67 -13.02
N ALA A 199 -4.84 -1.36 -13.79
CA ALA A 199 -4.64 -2.80 -13.65
C ALA A 199 -3.20 -3.19 -13.97
N GLY A 200 -2.67 -4.12 -13.17
CA GLY A 200 -1.28 -4.52 -13.32
C GLY A 200 -0.90 -5.76 -12.52
N VAL A 201 0.39 -6.05 -12.57
CA VAL A 201 1.06 -7.06 -11.76
C VAL A 201 2.29 -6.45 -11.10
N MET A 202 2.56 -6.82 -9.85
CA MET A 202 3.82 -6.52 -9.16
C MET A 202 4.48 -7.79 -8.62
N PHE A 203 5.81 -7.80 -8.63
CA PHE A 203 6.67 -8.87 -8.13
C PHE A 203 7.51 -8.30 -6.98
N LEU A 204 7.19 -8.72 -5.76
CA LEU A 204 7.74 -8.15 -4.54
C LEU A 204 8.75 -9.10 -3.91
N PRO A 205 9.98 -8.64 -3.61
CA PRO A 205 10.86 -9.33 -2.68
C PRO A 205 10.17 -9.53 -1.33
N SER A 206 10.55 -10.58 -0.59
CA SER A 206 9.94 -10.92 0.70
C SER A 206 10.09 -9.79 1.72
N GLY A 207 11.18 -9.01 1.65
CA GLY A 207 11.43 -7.83 2.49
C GLY A 207 10.45 -6.68 2.29
N LEU A 208 9.75 -6.60 1.15
CA LEU A 208 8.64 -5.65 0.93
C LEU A 208 7.26 -6.30 1.11
N GLY A 209 7.25 -7.57 1.53
CA GLY A 209 6.08 -8.40 1.78
C GLY A 209 6.00 -8.82 3.24
N TYR A 210 5.95 -10.13 3.47
CA TYR A 210 5.79 -10.71 4.80
C TYR A 210 7.08 -11.26 5.40
N TYR A 211 8.21 -11.14 4.69
CA TYR A 211 9.54 -11.57 5.12
C TYR A 211 9.55 -12.96 5.76
N ASN A 212 9.85 -13.08 7.07
CA ASN A 212 9.94 -14.35 7.80
C ASN A 212 8.66 -14.74 8.55
N ARG A 213 7.54 -14.05 8.34
CA ARG A 213 6.26 -14.37 8.99
C ARG A 213 5.75 -15.74 8.56
N LEU A 214 5.35 -16.54 9.55
CA LEU A 214 4.77 -17.87 9.35
C LEU A 214 3.27 -17.94 9.69
N ASP A 215 2.71 -16.86 10.21
CA ASP A 215 1.31 -16.78 10.63
C ASP A 215 0.35 -16.56 9.45
N ILE A 216 0.85 -16.51 8.21
CA ILE A 216 0.07 -16.29 7.01
C ILE A 216 -0.04 -17.59 6.19
N PRO A 217 -1.22 -18.24 6.17
CA PRO A 217 -1.41 -19.48 5.44
C PRO A 217 -1.05 -19.34 3.95
N GLY A 218 -0.27 -20.29 3.43
CA GLY A 218 0.10 -20.31 2.01
C GLY A 218 1.30 -19.44 1.63
N ILE A 219 1.92 -18.77 2.61
CA ILE A 219 3.16 -18.01 2.40
C ILE A 219 4.29 -18.64 3.23
N PRO A 220 5.20 -19.39 2.60
CA PRO A 220 6.44 -19.79 3.27
C PRO A 220 7.26 -18.57 3.71
N ALA A 221 8.03 -18.71 4.79
CA ALA A 221 8.98 -17.68 5.19
C ALA A 221 9.96 -17.42 4.03
N TYR A 222 10.28 -16.14 3.84
CA TYR A 222 11.18 -15.62 2.82
C TYR A 222 10.69 -15.84 1.39
N SER A 223 9.38 -15.97 1.18
CA SER A 223 8.81 -16.06 -0.16
C SER A 223 8.63 -14.69 -0.80
N PRO A 224 9.17 -14.47 -2.02
CA PRO A 224 8.70 -13.40 -2.89
C PRO A 224 7.20 -13.55 -3.18
N LEU A 225 6.55 -12.43 -3.49
CA LEU A 225 5.12 -12.37 -3.76
C LEU A 225 4.84 -11.84 -5.16
N VAL A 226 3.74 -12.31 -5.75
CA VAL A 226 3.16 -11.75 -6.98
C VAL A 226 1.74 -11.32 -6.70
N PHE A 227 1.41 -10.09 -7.05
CA PHE A 227 0.04 -9.59 -6.97
C PHE A 227 -0.43 -9.17 -8.35
N ASN A 228 -1.56 -9.72 -8.81
CA ASN A 228 -2.37 -9.16 -9.89
C ASN A 228 -3.47 -8.32 -9.25
N PHE A 229 -3.61 -7.06 -9.63
CA PHE A 229 -4.54 -6.12 -9.01
C PHE A 229 -5.32 -5.29 -10.04
N LYS A 230 -6.48 -4.80 -9.61
CA LYS A 230 -7.39 -3.89 -10.33
C LYS A 230 -7.79 -2.76 -9.37
N LEU A 231 -7.33 -1.54 -9.62
CA LEU A 231 -7.57 -0.32 -8.82
C LEU A 231 -8.84 0.39 -9.29
N GLN A 232 -9.95 0.11 -8.64
CA GLN A 232 -11.25 0.61 -9.08
C GLN A 232 -11.55 2.02 -8.59
N LYS A 233 -11.29 2.29 -7.30
CA LYS A 233 -11.59 3.57 -6.64
C LYS A 233 -10.56 3.86 -5.57
N GLN A 234 -10.45 5.12 -5.18
CA GLN A 234 -9.69 5.58 -4.03
C GLN A 234 -10.56 6.46 -3.14
N ARG A 235 -10.13 6.63 -1.89
CA ARG A 235 -10.67 7.63 -0.96
C ARG A 235 -9.51 8.30 -0.25
N ALA A 236 -9.40 9.61 -0.46
CA ALA A 236 -8.45 10.45 0.24
C ALA A 236 -8.75 10.46 1.74
N ARG A 237 -7.69 10.40 2.54
CA ARG A 237 -7.77 10.35 4.00
C ARG A 237 -7.32 11.67 4.63
N ASP A 238 -7.75 11.81 5.87
CA ASP A 238 -7.41 12.84 6.85
C ASP A 238 -7.35 12.04 8.17
N HIS A 239 -6.13 11.81 8.65
CA HIS A 239 -5.81 10.77 9.63
C HIS A 239 -5.97 11.30 11.06
N ASP A 240 -5.45 12.48 11.33
CA ASP A 240 -5.59 13.28 12.57
C ASP A 240 -6.94 14.03 12.66
N ARG A 241 -7.66 14.22 11.53
CA ARG A 241 -8.96 14.90 11.44
C ARG A 241 -8.89 16.38 11.71
N ASP A 242 -7.84 17.02 11.22
CA ASP A 242 -7.67 18.45 11.31
C ASP A 242 -8.28 19.23 10.12
N GLY A 243 -8.69 18.54 9.05
CA GLY A 243 -9.31 19.13 7.87
C GLY A 243 -8.36 19.40 6.70
N VAL A 244 -7.07 19.10 6.85
CA VAL A 244 -6.14 18.90 5.74
C VAL A 244 -6.19 17.42 5.35
N LEU A 245 -6.04 17.13 4.05
CA LEU A 245 -5.99 15.73 3.61
C LEU A 245 -4.54 15.27 3.68
N SER A 246 -4.31 14.07 4.23
CA SER A 246 -2.98 13.47 4.43
C SER A 246 -2.11 13.45 3.18
N LYS A 247 -2.71 13.37 1.98
CA LYS A 247 -1.98 13.47 0.71
C LYS A 247 -1.26 14.81 0.48
N TYR A 248 -1.61 15.84 1.24
CA TYR A 248 -0.97 17.16 1.25
C TYR A 248 0.05 17.33 2.38
N GLU A 249 0.16 16.31 3.24
CA GLU A 249 0.97 16.25 4.45
C GLU A 249 1.97 15.09 4.35
N VAL A 250 2.37 14.79 3.12
CA VAL A 250 3.43 13.84 2.81
C VAL A 250 4.51 14.56 2.02
N ALA A 251 5.75 14.16 2.26
CA ALA A 251 6.90 14.79 1.63
C ALA A 251 6.85 14.58 0.10
N ALA A 252 7.09 15.66 -0.63
CA ALA A 252 7.26 15.59 -2.07
C ALA A 252 8.66 15.07 -2.41
N PRO A 253 8.81 14.27 -3.48
CA PRO A 253 10.13 13.89 -3.98
C PRO A 253 11.04 15.09 -4.26
N THR A 254 12.28 15.03 -3.79
CA THR A 254 13.34 16.01 -4.08
C THR A 254 14.48 15.35 -4.87
N ALA A 255 15.46 16.14 -5.33
CA ALA A 255 16.64 15.59 -6.01
C ALA A 255 17.48 14.72 -5.05
N GLU A 256 17.49 15.09 -3.77
CA GLU A 256 18.20 14.44 -2.68
C GLU A 256 17.44 13.21 -2.16
N VAL A 257 16.11 13.32 -2.05
CA VAL A 257 15.19 12.28 -1.57
C VAL A 257 14.13 12.00 -2.65
N PRO A 258 14.45 11.19 -3.68
CA PRO A 258 13.55 10.94 -4.80
C PRO A 258 12.35 10.04 -4.45
N ASN A 259 12.40 9.33 -3.32
CA ASN A 259 11.32 8.48 -2.83
C ASN A 259 11.17 8.70 -1.31
N PRO A 260 10.59 9.83 -0.88
CA PRO A 260 10.40 10.08 0.54
C PRO A 260 9.37 9.10 1.10
N LYS A 261 9.57 8.65 2.34
CA LYS A 261 8.54 7.93 3.08
C LYS A 261 7.45 8.93 3.47
N GLN A 262 6.23 8.43 3.62
CA GLN A 262 5.09 9.25 4.03
C GLN A 262 5.35 9.96 5.36
N ILE A 263 6.03 9.27 6.26
CA ILE A 263 6.39 9.72 7.62
C ILE A 263 7.54 10.73 7.67
N ASP A 264 8.18 11.04 6.53
CA ASP A 264 9.33 11.95 6.51
C ASP A 264 8.92 13.43 6.52
N TYR A 265 7.62 13.74 6.46
CA TYR A 265 7.11 15.11 6.55
C TYR A 265 6.65 15.41 7.97
N ASP A 266 7.53 16.07 8.70
CA ASP A 266 7.40 16.48 10.10
C ASP A 266 7.94 17.93 10.16
N THR A 267 7.04 18.89 10.28
CA THR A 267 7.34 20.31 10.06
C THR A 267 8.00 20.96 11.27
N ASP A 268 7.65 20.55 12.49
CA ASP A 268 8.21 21.07 13.74
C ASP A 268 9.35 20.20 14.31
N GLY A 269 9.51 18.97 13.81
CA GLY A 269 10.58 18.05 14.16
C GLY A 269 10.34 17.32 15.48
N ASP A 270 9.09 17.19 15.94
CA ASP A 270 8.76 16.51 17.19
C ASP A 270 8.76 14.96 17.09
N GLY A 271 8.88 14.43 15.87
CA GLY A 271 8.89 13.02 15.54
C GLY A 271 7.53 12.43 15.16
N ILE A 272 6.48 13.25 15.08
CA ILE A 272 5.17 12.90 14.56
C ILE A 272 5.07 13.49 13.15
N ALA A 273 4.78 12.66 12.16
CA ALA A 273 4.56 13.16 10.81
C ALA A 273 3.28 14.00 10.77
N ASN A 274 3.27 15.11 10.01
CA ASN A 274 2.15 16.05 9.91
C ASN A 274 0.79 15.35 9.76
N PHE A 275 0.68 14.35 8.87
CA PHE A 275 -0.58 13.62 8.68
C PHE A 275 -1.04 12.75 9.88
N TYR A 276 -0.29 12.74 10.98
CA TYR A 276 -0.67 12.15 12.27
C TYR A 276 -0.57 13.16 13.42
N ASP A 277 -0.15 14.38 13.12
CA ASP A 277 0.02 15.45 14.08
C ASP A 277 -1.25 16.33 14.10
N LEU A 278 -1.58 16.89 15.25
CA LEU A 278 -2.69 17.81 15.40
C LEU A 278 -2.24 19.29 15.40
N ASP A 279 -0.93 19.53 15.53
CA ASP A 279 -0.28 20.84 15.67
C ASP A 279 0.99 20.86 14.79
N ASP A 280 0.77 20.84 13.47
CA ASP A 280 1.81 20.60 12.46
C ASP A 280 3.07 21.47 12.59
N ASP A 281 2.95 22.70 13.09
CA ASP A 281 4.06 23.63 13.26
C ASP A 281 4.52 23.83 14.71
N GLY A 282 3.94 23.07 15.65
CA GLY A 282 4.39 22.99 17.03
C GLY A 282 4.19 24.28 17.82
N ASP A 283 3.20 25.09 17.43
CA ASP A 283 3.00 26.44 17.94
C ASP A 283 1.94 26.53 19.07
N LEU A 284 1.41 25.37 19.46
CA LEU A 284 0.37 25.11 20.46
C LEU A 284 -1.05 25.46 20.03
N TYR A 285 -1.29 25.61 18.72
CA TYR A 285 -2.61 25.76 18.15
C TYR A 285 -2.91 24.61 17.20
N TYR A 286 -4.07 23.98 17.36
CA TYR A 286 -4.40 22.86 16.47
C TYR A 286 -4.54 23.32 15.02
N THR A 287 -3.92 22.58 14.09
CA THR A 287 -4.03 22.78 12.63
C THR A 287 -5.49 22.99 12.21
N ARG A 288 -6.43 22.25 12.84
CA ARG A 288 -7.86 22.40 12.58
C ARG A 288 -8.41 23.79 12.84
N ASP A 289 -8.05 24.37 13.98
CA ASP A 289 -8.49 25.72 14.33
C ASP A 289 -7.81 26.74 13.44
N GLU A 290 -6.61 26.41 12.95
CA GLU A 290 -5.89 27.27 12.06
C GLU A 290 -6.39 27.24 10.63
N VAL A 291 -6.83 26.11 10.08
CA VAL A 291 -7.39 26.06 8.71
C VAL A 291 -8.85 26.48 8.65
N ARG A 292 -9.45 26.80 9.80
CA ARG A 292 -10.82 27.30 9.93
C ARG A 292 -10.97 28.72 9.39
N LYS A 293 -12.08 28.97 8.70
CA LYS A 293 -12.42 30.32 8.22
C LYS A 293 -12.83 31.22 9.38
N PRO A 294 -12.41 32.50 9.39
CA PRO A 294 -12.99 33.50 10.29
C PRO A 294 -14.51 33.57 10.15
N THR A 295 -15.22 33.91 11.22
CA THR A 295 -16.70 33.98 11.21
C THR A 295 -17.25 34.90 10.12
N THR A 296 -16.54 35.99 9.83
CA THR A 296 -16.87 36.97 8.79
C THR A 296 -16.75 36.44 7.36
N HIS A 297 -16.06 35.31 7.18
CA HIS A 297 -15.77 34.67 5.89
C HIS A 297 -16.39 33.26 5.78
N LEU A 298 -17.30 32.89 6.69
CA LEU A 298 -18.01 31.62 6.61
C LEU A 298 -18.94 31.61 5.39
N GLY A 299 -18.72 30.62 4.51
CA GLY A 299 -19.61 30.29 3.41
C GLY A 299 -20.37 28.99 3.71
N SER A 300 -20.55 28.15 2.69
CA SER A 300 -21.09 26.79 2.84
C SER A 300 -20.14 25.83 3.56
N LYS A 301 -18.85 26.19 3.68
CA LYS A 301 -17.80 25.43 4.36
C LYS A 301 -17.18 26.24 5.49
N ALA A 302 -16.92 25.57 6.61
CA ALA A 302 -16.28 26.16 7.79
C ALA A 302 -14.75 26.22 7.71
N TYR A 303 -14.14 25.44 6.82
CA TYR A 303 -12.69 25.32 6.66
C TYR A 303 -12.28 25.70 5.25
N TYR A 304 -11.05 26.20 5.11
CA TYR A 304 -10.46 26.43 3.80
C TYR A 304 -10.09 25.10 3.13
N PRO A 305 -10.29 24.94 1.82
CA PRO A 305 -9.65 23.85 1.11
C PRO A 305 -8.14 24.07 1.03
N TYR A 306 -7.36 23.00 0.85
CA TYR A 306 -5.90 23.12 0.75
C TYR A 306 -5.44 24.08 -0.37
N ASN A 307 -6.14 24.02 -1.51
CA ASN A 307 -6.02 24.93 -2.64
C ASN A 307 -7.39 25.49 -3.02
N PRO A 308 -7.46 26.64 -3.71
CA PRO A 308 -8.71 27.13 -4.30
C PRO A 308 -9.40 26.03 -5.11
N ILE A 309 -10.73 25.96 -5.01
CA ILE A 309 -11.57 25.03 -5.75
C ILE A 309 -12.37 25.83 -6.78
N ALA A 310 -12.33 25.41 -8.03
CA ALA A 310 -13.21 25.95 -9.07
C ALA A 310 -14.57 25.28 -9.01
N ASP A 311 -15.62 25.99 -9.42
CA ASP A 311 -16.96 25.43 -9.56
C ASP A 311 -16.96 24.21 -10.50
N ASN A 312 -17.71 23.17 -10.15
CA ASN A 312 -17.88 22.02 -11.02
C ASN A 312 -19.14 22.22 -11.88
N PRO A 313 -19.02 22.46 -13.20
CA PRO A 313 -20.19 22.73 -14.03
C PRO A 313 -21.14 21.53 -14.17
N ALA A 314 -20.76 20.34 -13.68
CA ALA A 314 -21.59 19.14 -13.68
C ALA A 314 -22.51 19.00 -12.45
N THR A 315 -22.35 19.84 -11.43
CA THR A 315 -23.19 19.85 -10.22
C THR A 315 -24.16 21.02 -10.24
N THR A 316 -25.17 20.97 -9.38
CA THR A 316 -26.19 22.05 -9.26
C THR A 316 -25.88 23.03 -8.14
N GLN A 317 -24.83 22.78 -7.35
CA GLN A 317 -24.36 23.67 -6.29
C GLN A 317 -23.08 24.33 -6.75
N ASP A 318 -22.92 25.62 -6.46
CA ASP A 318 -21.64 26.30 -6.64
C ASP A 318 -20.68 25.82 -5.55
N GLU A 319 -19.68 25.03 -5.93
CA GLU A 319 -18.64 24.58 -5.01
C GLU A 319 -17.37 25.43 -5.07
N SER A 320 -17.40 26.56 -5.76
CA SER A 320 -16.22 27.42 -5.86
C SER A 320 -15.79 27.94 -4.50
N GLU A 321 -14.49 27.77 -4.24
CA GLU A 321 -13.79 28.35 -3.10
C GLU A 321 -12.60 29.11 -3.70
N PRO A 322 -12.70 30.43 -3.87
CA PRO A 322 -11.74 31.21 -4.66
C PRO A 322 -10.34 31.24 -4.05
N LYS A 323 -10.19 30.77 -2.82
CA LYS A 323 -8.96 30.79 -2.05
C LYS A 323 -8.88 29.53 -1.17
N GLY A 324 -7.67 29.04 -0.95
CA GLY A 324 -7.37 27.95 -0.01
C GLY A 324 -6.78 28.46 1.31
N ILE A 325 -6.19 27.55 2.10
CA ILE A 325 -5.58 27.87 3.40
C ILE A 325 -4.55 29.00 3.21
N PRO A 326 -4.70 30.17 3.84
CA PRO A 326 -3.87 31.31 3.51
C PRO A 326 -2.46 31.24 4.11
N SER A 327 -1.56 32.09 3.61
CA SER A 327 -0.31 32.42 4.29
C SER A 327 -0.54 33.31 5.51
N LYS A 328 0.50 33.49 6.33
CA LYS A 328 0.48 34.47 7.42
C LYS A 328 0.43 35.92 6.93
N ASP A 329 1.33 36.27 6.02
CA ASP A 329 1.58 37.67 5.68
C ASP A 329 0.52 38.26 4.74
N ILE A 330 0.13 39.51 4.99
CA ILE A 330 -0.72 40.29 4.09
C ILE A 330 0.10 40.68 2.86
N ILE A 331 -0.24 40.08 1.72
CA ILE A 331 0.42 40.37 0.44
C ILE A 331 -0.37 41.35 -0.42
N ASN A 332 -1.69 41.50 -0.19
CA ASN A 332 -2.52 42.50 -0.86
C ASN A 332 -2.80 43.67 0.08
N THR A 333 -2.02 44.75 -0.06
CA THR A 333 -2.15 45.95 0.78
C THR A 333 -3.45 46.73 0.54
N THR A 334 -4.12 46.51 -0.60
CA THR A 334 -5.37 47.19 -0.95
C THR A 334 -6.56 46.53 -0.25
N THR A 335 -6.61 45.20 -0.25
CA THR A 335 -7.70 44.44 0.40
C THR A 335 -7.35 44.01 1.82
N GLN A 336 -6.09 44.20 2.26
CA GLN A 336 -5.56 43.74 3.54
C GLN A 336 -5.67 42.21 3.72
N GLU A 337 -5.44 41.46 2.63
CA GLU A 337 -5.57 40.00 2.64
C GLU A 337 -4.23 39.27 2.43
N PRO A 338 -4.04 38.12 3.07
CA PRO A 338 -2.92 37.23 2.79
C PRO A 338 -3.12 36.44 1.49
N ASP A 339 -2.08 35.69 1.11
CA ASP A 339 -2.08 34.84 -0.07
C ASP A 339 -2.94 33.61 0.18
N GLY A 340 -3.98 33.40 -0.62
CA GLY A 340 -4.79 32.18 -0.60
C GLY A 340 -4.78 31.43 -1.93
N THR A 341 -4.00 31.86 -2.93
CA THR A 341 -4.13 31.37 -4.31
C THR A 341 -2.84 30.78 -4.86
N THR A 342 -1.67 31.23 -4.41
CA THR A 342 -0.39 30.68 -4.88
C THR A 342 -0.20 29.25 -4.36
N PRO A 343 0.01 28.24 -5.23
CA PRO A 343 0.14 26.85 -4.77
C PRO A 343 1.32 26.60 -3.81
N THR A 344 2.41 27.35 -3.98
CA THR A 344 3.67 27.24 -3.24
C THR A 344 3.75 28.15 -2.01
N ARG A 345 2.66 28.80 -1.60
CA ARG A 345 2.64 29.64 -0.40
C ARG A 345 2.94 28.80 0.85
N LEU A 346 3.68 29.37 1.79
CA LEU A 346 3.73 28.82 3.15
C LEU A 346 2.35 29.03 3.77
N ARG A 347 1.65 27.94 4.04
CA ARG A 347 0.30 27.98 4.63
C ARG A 347 0.46 28.22 6.13
N ARG A 348 -0.49 28.92 6.73
CA ARG A 348 -0.38 29.36 8.12
C ARG A 348 -0.23 28.25 9.15
N HIS A 349 -0.84 27.07 8.92
CA HIS A 349 -0.66 25.87 9.79
C HIS A 349 0.71 25.20 9.67
N LEU A 350 1.60 25.75 8.84
CA LEU A 350 2.98 25.30 8.69
C LEU A 350 3.95 26.45 9.07
N ASP A 351 3.45 27.51 9.69
CA ASP A 351 4.22 28.69 10.05
C ASP A 351 4.01 28.95 11.55
N PRO A 352 4.97 28.56 12.43
CA PRO A 352 4.81 28.63 13.88
C PRO A 352 4.66 30.05 14.44
N THR A 353 4.75 31.04 13.56
CA THR A 353 4.57 32.45 13.88
C THR A 353 3.18 32.97 13.51
N ALA A 354 2.35 32.18 12.83
CA ALA A 354 0.98 32.48 12.47
C ALA A 354 0.04 31.95 13.56
N LYS A 355 -0.62 32.85 14.29
CA LYS A 355 -1.43 32.45 15.47
C LYS A 355 -2.86 32.92 15.33
N PRO A 356 -3.86 32.07 15.58
CA PRO A 356 -5.25 32.50 15.66
C PRO A 356 -5.49 33.40 16.89
N PRO A 357 -6.58 34.20 16.93
CA PRO A 357 -7.68 34.24 15.97
C PRO A 357 -7.35 35.02 14.70
N TYR A 358 -7.65 34.42 13.56
CA TYR A 358 -7.58 35.09 12.26
C TYR A 358 -8.81 35.96 12.05
N THR A 359 -8.61 37.26 11.79
CA THR A 359 -9.70 38.23 11.60
C THR A 359 -9.88 38.68 10.15
N VAL A 360 -8.83 38.53 9.36
CA VAL A 360 -8.81 38.72 7.90
C VAL A 360 -8.86 37.36 7.22
N TYR A 361 -9.03 37.33 5.90
CA TYR A 361 -9.06 36.09 5.14
C TYR A 361 -7.91 35.17 5.54
#